data_AF-A0A841FJA2-F1
#
_entry.id   AF-A0A841FJA2-F1
#
_cell.length_a   1.000
_cell.length_b   1.000
_cell.length_c   1.000
_cell.angle_alpha   90.00
_cell.angle_beta   90.00
_cell.angle_gamma   90.00
#
_symmetry.space_group_name_H-M   'P 1'
#
loop_
_entity.id
_entity.type
_entity.pdbx_description
1 polymer ?
#
loop_
_entity_poly.entity_id
_entity_poly.type
_entity_poly.pdbx_seq_one_letter_code
_entity_poly.pdbx_strand_id
1 'polypeptide(L)'
;MTSEDEYEKAFWKSFEEALDDDLATEITRHGAAETGVRELAKDLTERIAQELAAIGPEGWTAMSATFALTVGEAAAEVVFTDGRQSVRIDPRAVLPLARELRELSARLIEGPWWRFHLRLSNQGRLETTFDYGDEPFPDLFPPEAYRADIAAHPRPSVPMWLAAYIGHGDRQRRDPREAFRRARADRAAKISPVHSTRDFPTPSATWARWALIASAFVAVGSEWGPRMGVSAGTFEGSKRGGSTLATLPGGRMVLSGGVWNDPALAAAYQAGGDLPDLFAGAPDWVADPVLNHRAAAGMLSFCYWSPDGERWYRGDSPPATGLSEAVPGVWTAETVVDMVAGLTGDNGDELHREAVALLFGAAEEAAVSRELLALAYGDDADIDGAHYELMLAGLVATAPVEEMSAEEAIVRVREHILGLGLDTRGYPLSELTADRFSVGHLVFVPTRPGEIAIGRALFYVGDDGVLEQSSSSIAPSRYIADFEKRYAERHGG
;
A
#
# COMPACT_ATOMS: atom_id res chain seq x y z
N MET A 1 -52.47 1.66 1.30
CA MET A 1 -51.69 2.91 1.37
C MET A 1 -52.09 3.70 2.61
N THR A 2 -52.15 3.06 3.79
CA THR A 2 -52.78 3.60 5.02
C THR A 2 -52.40 2.78 6.26
N SER A 3 -51.11 2.51 6.53
CA SER A 3 -50.73 1.96 7.84
C SER A 3 -49.38 2.44 8.36
N GLU A 4 -48.39 2.68 7.49
CA GLU A 4 -47.11 3.29 7.88
C GLU A 4 -47.28 4.77 8.25
N ASP A 5 -48.04 5.51 7.45
CA ASP A 5 -48.28 6.95 7.64
C ASP A 5 -49.14 7.26 8.89
N GLU A 6 -49.97 6.31 9.33
CA GLU A 6 -50.72 6.39 10.59
C GLU A 6 -49.87 5.98 11.81
N TYR A 7 -48.95 5.03 11.64
CA TYR A 7 -48.02 4.63 12.71
C TYR A 7 -46.97 5.71 12.98
N GLU A 8 -46.46 6.35 11.93
CA GLU A 8 -45.49 7.45 12.06
C GLU A 8 -46.15 8.69 12.68
N LYS A 9 -47.38 9.03 12.29
CA LYS A 9 -48.16 10.09 12.94
C LYS A 9 -48.53 9.78 14.38
N ALA A 10 -48.88 8.52 14.70
CA ALA A 10 -49.16 8.11 16.07
C ALA A 10 -47.90 8.10 16.95
N PHE A 11 -46.74 7.75 16.38
CA PHE A 11 -45.44 7.79 17.04
C PHE A 11 -45.00 9.22 17.33
N TRP A 12 -45.04 10.12 16.34
CA TRP A 12 -44.71 11.55 16.54
C TRP A 12 -45.67 12.24 17.49
N LYS A 13 -46.98 11.93 17.42
CA LYS A 13 -47.97 12.46 18.37
C LYS A 13 -47.76 11.95 19.80
N SER A 14 -47.43 10.67 19.97
CA SER A 14 -47.09 10.10 21.28
C SER A 14 -45.75 10.60 21.80
N PHE A 15 -44.81 10.95 20.93
CA PHE A 15 -43.51 11.53 21.27
C PHE A 15 -43.67 13.00 21.70
N GLU A 16 -44.49 13.78 21.00
CA GLU A 16 -44.87 15.16 21.36
C GLU A 16 -45.72 15.21 22.65
N GLU A 17 -46.62 14.24 22.87
CA GLU A 17 -47.42 14.14 24.11
C GLU A 17 -46.59 13.61 25.31
N ALA A 18 -45.44 12.96 25.07
CA ALA A 18 -44.53 12.45 26.11
C ALA A 18 -43.29 13.33 26.35
N LEU A 19 -43.06 14.33 25.50
CA LEU A 19 -42.10 15.40 25.72
C LEU A 19 -42.63 16.32 26.80
N ASP A 20 -41.94 16.36 27.95
CA ASP A 20 -42.21 17.37 28.98
C ASP A 20 -42.10 18.77 28.35
N ASP A 21 -43.03 19.68 28.70
CA ASP A 21 -43.13 21.03 28.12
C ASP A 21 -41.80 21.81 28.32
N ASP A 22 -41.05 21.44 29.36
CA ASP A 22 -39.69 21.89 29.65
C ASP A 22 -38.66 21.41 28.60
N LEU A 23 -38.71 20.15 28.15
CA LEU A 23 -37.76 19.58 27.18
C LEU A 23 -38.02 20.13 25.75
N ALA A 24 -39.28 20.32 25.36
CA ALA A 24 -39.62 20.95 24.08
C ALA A 24 -39.21 22.45 24.04
N THR A 25 -39.38 23.15 25.17
CA THR A 25 -38.90 24.53 25.34
C THR A 25 -37.37 24.61 25.32
N GLU A 26 -36.69 23.63 25.93
CA GLU A 26 -35.23 23.55 25.98
C GLU A 26 -34.63 23.24 24.60
N ILE A 27 -35.22 22.31 23.83
CA ILE A 27 -34.85 22.04 22.43
C ILE A 27 -35.02 23.29 21.56
N THR A 28 -36.13 24.01 21.72
CA THR A 28 -36.40 25.24 20.94
C THR A 28 -35.43 26.37 21.31
N ARG A 29 -35.10 26.54 22.60
CA ARG A 29 -34.09 27.51 23.06
C ARG A 29 -32.69 27.14 22.59
N HIS A 30 -32.34 25.85 22.60
CA HIS A 30 -31.05 25.36 22.13
C HIS A 30 -30.90 25.62 20.62
N GLY A 31 -31.91 25.29 19.82
CA GLY A 31 -31.91 25.55 18.38
C GLY A 31 -31.85 27.05 18.02
N ALA A 32 -32.54 27.91 18.78
CA ALA A 32 -32.46 29.37 18.58
C ALA A 32 -31.08 29.93 18.96
N ALA A 33 -30.46 29.41 20.02
CA ALA A 33 -29.11 29.79 20.43
C ALA A 33 -28.05 29.34 19.41
N GLU A 34 -28.15 28.12 18.89
CA GLU A 34 -27.27 27.61 17.83
C GLU A 34 -27.39 28.44 16.55
N THR A 35 -28.62 28.81 16.16
CA THR A 35 -28.84 29.67 14.99
C THR A 35 -28.14 31.02 15.14
N GLY A 36 -28.22 31.63 16.33
CA GLY A 36 -27.49 32.87 16.63
C GLY A 36 -25.97 32.73 16.57
N VAL A 37 -25.42 31.61 17.05
CA VAL A 37 -23.98 31.32 16.97
C VAL A 37 -23.54 31.12 15.51
N ARG A 38 -24.35 30.46 14.68
CA ARG A 38 -24.05 30.26 13.24
C ARG A 38 -24.02 31.57 12.47
N GLU A 39 -24.94 32.51 12.74
CA GLU A 39 -24.91 33.84 12.13
C GLU A 39 -23.66 34.64 12.56
N LEU A 40 -23.30 34.62 13.84
CA LEU A 40 -22.06 35.26 14.31
C LEU A 40 -20.81 34.65 13.66
N ALA A 41 -20.76 33.32 13.50
CA ALA A 41 -19.67 32.63 12.84
C ALA A 41 -19.58 33.02 11.35
N LYS A 42 -20.71 33.21 10.69
CA LYS A 42 -20.77 33.68 9.30
C LYS A 42 -20.27 35.12 9.18
N ASP A 43 -20.74 36.04 10.02
CA ASP A 43 -20.28 37.44 10.03
C ASP A 43 -18.75 37.53 10.24
N LEU A 44 -18.23 36.71 11.15
CA LEU A 44 -16.80 36.68 11.44
C LEU A 44 -15.99 36.07 10.29
N THR A 45 -16.55 35.08 9.59
CA THR A 45 -15.96 34.50 8.38
C THR A 45 -15.86 35.55 7.26
N GLU A 46 -16.92 36.32 7.03
CA GLU A 46 -16.92 37.42 6.05
C GLU A 46 -15.92 38.50 6.43
N ARG A 47 -15.82 38.84 7.72
CA ARG A 47 -14.81 39.78 8.22
C ARG A 47 -13.39 39.28 8.00
N ILE A 48 -13.08 38.01 8.28
CA ILE A 48 -11.77 37.42 7.99
C ILE A 48 -11.45 37.53 6.49
N ALA A 49 -12.42 37.24 5.62
CA ALA A 49 -12.25 37.36 4.17
C ALA A 49 -11.91 38.80 3.75
N GLN A 50 -12.60 39.79 4.31
CA GLN A 50 -12.38 41.22 4.02
C GLN A 50 -11.00 41.70 4.49
N GLU A 51 -10.60 41.36 5.72
CA GLU A 51 -9.30 41.74 6.28
C GLU A 51 -8.14 41.12 5.49
N LEU A 52 -8.30 39.85 5.07
CA LEU A 52 -7.33 39.22 4.19
C LEU A 52 -7.29 39.88 2.80
N ALA A 53 -8.44 40.16 2.19
CA ALA A 53 -8.48 40.82 0.88
C ALA A 53 -7.81 42.20 0.90
N ALA A 54 -7.92 42.94 2.02
CA ALA A 54 -7.31 44.26 2.19
C ALA A 54 -5.78 44.24 2.19
N ILE A 55 -5.15 43.12 2.55
CA ILE A 55 -3.68 42.94 2.52
C ILE A 55 -3.17 42.26 1.24
N GLY A 56 -4.08 41.95 0.30
CA GLY A 56 -3.74 41.31 -0.96
C GLY A 56 -2.94 42.23 -1.90
N PRO A 57 -1.99 41.69 -2.69
CA PRO A 57 -1.20 42.48 -3.65
C PRO A 57 -2.06 42.97 -4.81
N GLU A 58 -1.78 44.15 -5.34
CA GLU A 58 -2.55 44.69 -6.47
C GLU A 58 -2.62 43.71 -7.66
N GLY A 59 -3.82 43.58 -8.25
CA GLY A 59 -4.04 42.73 -9.42
C GLY A 59 -4.30 41.24 -9.13
N TRP A 60 -4.42 40.83 -7.87
CA TRP A 60 -4.77 39.45 -7.52
C TRP A 60 -6.13 39.03 -8.10
N THR A 61 -6.26 37.75 -8.47
CA THR A 61 -7.48 37.17 -9.03
C THR A 61 -8.15 36.16 -8.09
N ALA A 62 -7.35 35.44 -7.32
CA ALA A 62 -7.85 34.52 -6.29
C ALA A 62 -6.95 34.52 -5.05
N MET A 63 -7.55 34.20 -3.92
CA MET A 63 -6.91 34.01 -2.62
C MET A 63 -7.35 32.68 -2.03
N SER A 64 -6.43 31.94 -1.43
CA SER A 64 -6.71 30.79 -0.56
C SER A 64 -6.04 30.98 0.78
N ALA A 65 -6.80 30.77 1.85
CA ALA A 65 -6.31 30.77 3.22
C ALA A 65 -6.65 29.44 3.91
N THR A 66 -5.68 28.90 4.64
CA THR A 66 -5.85 27.72 5.49
C THR A 66 -5.40 28.08 6.89
N PHE A 67 -6.25 27.86 7.88
CA PHE A 67 -5.94 28.02 9.30
C PHE A 67 -6.02 26.64 9.96
N ALA A 68 -5.01 26.25 10.71
CA ALA A 68 -5.00 25.07 11.55
C ALA A 68 -4.77 25.49 13.00
N LEU A 69 -5.71 25.19 13.89
CA LEU A 69 -5.71 25.72 15.25
C LEU A 69 -6.02 24.63 16.28
N THR A 70 -5.27 24.67 17.39
CA THR A 70 -5.63 24.04 18.67
C THR A 70 -5.64 25.13 19.75
N VAL A 71 -5.95 24.77 21.00
CA VAL A 71 -5.81 25.69 22.14
C VAL A 71 -4.39 26.24 22.34
N GLY A 72 -3.34 25.51 21.94
CA GLY A 72 -1.94 25.88 22.18
C GLY A 72 -1.13 26.21 20.92
N GLU A 73 -1.51 25.63 19.78
CA GLU A 73 -0.79 25.75 18.51
C GLU A 73 -1.65 26.44 17.45
N ALA A 74 -0.98 27.20 16.58
CA ALA A 74 -1.62 27.87 15.45
C ALA A 74 -0.69 27.91 14.24
N ALA A 75 -1.18 27.44 13.10
CA ALA A 75 -0.55 27.59 11.80
C ALA A 75 -1.56 28.22 10.84
N ALA A 76 -1.08 29.09 9.96
CA ALA A 76 -1.90 29.66 8.92
C ALA A 76 -1.06 29.92 7.67
N GLU A 77 -1.64 29.64 6.51
CA GLU A 77 -1.07 29.92 5.21
C GLU A 77 -2.08 30.73 4.40
N VAL A 78 -1.64 31.84 3.83
CA VAL A 78 -2.45 32.67 2.91
C VAL A 78 -1.67 32.85 1.62
N VAL A 79 -2.28 32.47 0.51
CA VAL A 79 -1.71 32.55 -0.82
C VAL A 79 -2.64 33.37 -1.71
N PHE A 80 -2.09 34.38 -2.37
CA PHE A 80 -2.75 35.11 -3.46
C PHE A 80 -2.16 34.66 -4.80
N THR A 81 -2.98 34.65 -5.84
CA THR A 81 -2.54 34.40 -7.21
C THR A 81 -3.22 35.34 -8.19
N ASP A 82 -2.51 35.70 -9.26
CA ASP A 82 -2.99 36.44 -10.44
C ASP A 82 -3.26 35.52 -11.65
N GLY A 83 -3.16 34.20 -11.46
CA GLY A 83 -3.26 33.18 -12.51
C GLY A 83 -1.92 32.80 -13.17
N ARG A 84 -0.83 33.50 -12.86
CA ARG A 84 0.53 33.19 -13.35
C ARG A 84 1.54 33.01 -12.22
N GLN A 85 1.40 33.79 -11.15
CA GLN A 85 2.28 33.79 -9.99
C GLN A 85 1.46 33.63 -8.71
N SER A 86 2.12 33.12 -7.67
CA SER A 86 1.54 32.96 -6.34
C SER A 86 2.43 33.63 -5.29
N VAL A 87 1.82 34.41 -4.40
CA VAL A 87 2.52 35.14 -3.33
C VAL A 87 1.93 34.74 -1.99
N ARG A 88 2.80 34.38 -1.04
CA ARG A 88 2.43 34.12 0.34
C ARG A 88 2.46 35.40 1.17
N ILE A 89 1.44 35.61 1.98
CA ILE A 89 1.32 36.76 2.88
C ILE A 89 1.22 36.27 4.33
N ASP A 90 1.78 37.03 5.27
CA ASP A 90 1.73 36.72 6.71
C ASP A 90 0.31 36.95 7.27
N PRO A 91 -0.37 35.90 7.79
CA PRO A 91 -1.74 35.99 8.30
C PRO A 91 -1.84 36.48 9.77
N ARG A 92 -0.75 36.88 10.42
CA ARG A 92 -0.73 37.24 11.86
C ARG A 92 -1.86 38.19 12.28
N ALA A 93 -2.19 39.17 11.45
CA ALA A 93 -3.22 40.17 11.76
C ALA A 93 -4.64 39.56 11.89
N VAL A 94 -4.93 38.47 11.17
CA VAL A 94 -6.26 37.84 11.15
C VAL A 94 -6.36 36.61 12.06
N LEU A 95 -5.25 36.10 12.58
CA LEU A 95 -5.24 34.97 13.52
C LEU A 95 -6.15 35.17 14.75
N PRO A 96 -6.26 36.37 15.38
CA PRO A 96 -7.20 36.58 16.47
C PRO A 96 -8.66 36.36 16.06
N LEU A 97 -9.06 36.78 14.85
CA LEU A 97 -10.41 36.57 14.32
C LEU A 97 -10.66 35.09 14.04
N ALA A 98 -9.68 34.36 13.49
CA ALA A 98 -9.78 32.92 13.28
C ALA A 98 -9.94 32.15 14.60
N ARG A 99 -9.25 32.58 15.67
CA ARG A 99 -9.43 32.02 17.02
C ARG A 99 -10.83 32.30 17.58
N GLU A 100 -11.33 33.51 17.44
CA GLU A 100 -12.70 33.86 17.85
C GLU A 100 -13.74 33.02 17.09
N LEU A 101 -13.55 32.81 15.79
CA LEU A 101 -14.41 31.94 14.97
C LEU A 101 -14.39 30.50 15.48
N ARG A 102 -13.22 30.00 15.86
CA ARG A 102 -13.07 28.68 16.45
C ARG A 102 -13.78 28.57 17.80
N GLU A 103 -13.67 29.56 18.67
CA GLU A 103 -14.37 29.58 19.96
C GLU A 103 -15.90 29.62 19.80
N LEU A 104 -16.41 30.27 18.75
CA LEU A 104 -17.83 30.18 18.41
C LEU A 104 -18.23 28.77 17.99
N SER A 105 -17.43 28.12 17.13
CA SER A 105 -17.69 26.74 16.69
C SER A 105 -17.65 25.72 17.84
N ALA A 106 -16.84 25.97 18.88
CA ALA A 106 -16.80 25.12 20.08
C ALA A 106 -18.12 25.09 20.86
N ARG A 107 -19.05 26.02 20.59
CA ARG A 107 -20.39 26.07 21.20
C ARG A 107 -21.45 25.32 20.39
N LEU A 108 -21.10 24.86 19.19
CA LEU A 108 -21.97 24.06 18.34
C LEU A 108 -21.76 22.57 18.63
N ILE A 109 -22.74 21.73 18.27
CA ILE A 109 -22.69 20.29 18.49
C ILE A 109 -21.51 19.60 17.80
N GLU A 110 -21.05 20.14 16.66
CA GLU A 110 -19.89 19.64 15.92
C GLU A 110 -18.57 19.90 16.67
N GLY A 111 -18.57 20.81 17.64
CA GLY A 111 -17.38 21.27 18.35
C GLY A 111 -16.46 22.13 17.48
N PRO A 112 -15.24 22.42 17.97
CA PRO A 112 -14.32 23.25 17.20
C PRO A 112 -13.69 22.46 16.06
N TRP A 113 -13.66 23.08 14.89
CA TRP A 113 -12.93 22.60 13.73
C TRP A 113 -11.41 22.56 14.00
N TRP A 114 -10.72 21.66 13.30
CA TRP A 114 -9.25 21.59 13.33
C TRP A 114 -8.64 22.50 12.28
N ARG A 115 -9.24 22.52 11.08
CA ARG A 115 -8.84 23.41 10.01
C ARG A 115 -10.01 24.20 9.44
N PHE A 116 -9.71 25.41 9.02
CA PHE A 116 -10.62 26.30 8.31
C PHE A 116 -9.99 26.70 6.99
N HIS A 117 -10.65 26.33 5.90
CA HIS A 117 -10.26 26.69 4.54
C HIS A 117 -11.19 27.78 4.02
N LEU A 118 -10.59 28.80 3.41
CA LEU A 118 -11.29 29.91 2.80
C LEU A 118 -10.70 30.17 1.41
N ARG A 119 -11.57 30.31 0.42
CA ARG A 119 -11.21 30.76 -0.93
C ARG A 119 -12.04 31.97 -1.29
N LEU A 120 -11.38 33.00 -1.83
CA LEU A 120 -12.02 34.22 -2.29
C LEU A 120 -11.53 34.56 -3.70
N SER A 121 -12.46 34.85 -4.62
CA SER A 121 -12.11 35.42 -5.93
C SER A 121 -12.22 36.94 -5.93
N ASN A 122 -11.55 37.59 -6.88
CA ASN A 122 -11.69 39.03 -7.12
C ASN A 122 -13.10 39.46 -7.59
N GLN A 123 -13.96 38.49 -7.91
CA GLN A 123 -15.39 38.71 -8.19
C GLN A 123 -16.25 38.65 -6.92
N GLY A 124 -15.63 38.47 -5.74
CA GLY A 124 -16.32 38.37 -4.46
C GLY A 124 -16.92 36.99 -4.17
N ARG A 125 -16.56 35.95 -4.93
CA ARG A 125 -17.02 34.58 -4.65
C ARG A 125 -16.25 34.02 -3.46
N LEU A 126 -16.93 33.89 -2.32
CA LEU A 126 -16.40 33.32 -1.08
C LEU A 126 -16.85 31.87 -0.95
N GLU A 127 -15.88 30.96 -0.77
CA GLU A 127 -16.10 29.55 -0.47
C GLU A 127 -15.38 29.22 0.84
N THR A 128 -16.07 28.54 1.76
CA THR A 128 -15.54 28.23 3.09
C THR A 128 -15.80 26.76 3.41
N THR A 129 -14.84 26.15 4.10
CA THR A 129 -14.94 24.74 4.53
C THR A 129 -14.27 24.58 5.87
N PHE A 130 -14.97 23.92 6.79
CA PHE A 130 -14.45 23.52 8.09
C PHE A 130 -14.11 22.04 8.04
N ASP A 131 -12.93 21.69 8.52
CA ASP A 131 -12.44 20.33 8.56
C ASP A 131 -12.34 19.85 10.02
N TYR A 132 -13.07 18.77 10.29
CA TYR A 132 -13.19 18.12 11.59
C TYR A 132 -12.31 16.86 11.71
N GLY A 133 -11.42 16.64 10.74
CA GLY A 133 -10.46 15.54 10.73
C GLY A 133 -11.01 14.31 10.01
N ASP A 134 -11.88 14.47 9.02
CA ASP A 134 -12.35 13.34 8.22
C ASP A 134 -11.17 12.67 7.49
N GLU A 135 -10.12 13.44 7.20
CA GLU A 135 -8.85 12.98 6.66
C GLU A 135 -7.65 13.35 7.55
N PRO A 136 -6.56 12.56 7.53
CA PRO A 136 -5.29 12.97 8.11
C PRO A 136 -4.81 14.31 7.56
N PHE A 137 -4.33 15.17 8.43
CA PHE A 137 -3.75 16.43 8.01
C PHE A 137 -2.36 16.19 7.39
N PRO A 138 -2.00 16.90 6.31
CA PRO A 138 -0.69 16.79 5.69
C PRO A 138 0.42 17.29 6.65
N ASP A 139 0.13 18.34 7.40
CA ASP A 139 1.00 18.91 8.42
C ASP A 139 0.36 18.75 9.81
N LEU A 140 0.91 17.86 10.62
CA LEU A 140 0.40 17.58 11.97
C LEU A 140 1.14 18.43 13.01
N PHE A 141 0.39 19.06 13.93
CA PHE A 141 0.95 19.52 15.20
C PHE A 141 1.43 18.35 16.05
N PRO A 142 2.30 18.59 17.06
CA PRO A 142 2.66 17.56 18.01
C PRO A 142 1.43 16.94 18.70
N PRO A 143 1.46 15.64 19.06
CA PRO A 143 0.37 14.96 19.74
C PRO A 143 -0.18 15.70 20.98
N GLU A 144 0.71 16.36 21.73
CA GLU A 144 0.38 17.10 22.95
C GLU A 144 -0.60 18.25 22.69
N ALA A 145 -0.51 18.92 21.53
CA ALA A 145 -1.39 20.02 21.16
C ALA A 145 -2.82 19.54 20.96
N TYR A 146 -3.00 18.40 20.26
CA TYR A 146 -4.31 17.80 20.06
C TYR A 146 -4.90 17.23 21.35
N ARG A 147 -4.08 16.62 22.22
CA ARG A 147 -4.55 16.14 23.54
C ARG A 147 -5.05 17.30 24.41
N ALA A 148 -4.29 18.40 24.46
CA ALA A 148 -4.69 19.59 25.19
C ALA A 148 -6.00 20.18 24.63
N ASP A 149 -6.16 20.16 23.31
CA ASP A 149 -7.37 20.63 22.66
C ASP A 149 -8.60 19.79 22.98
N ILE A 150 -8.49 18.46 22.91
CA ILE A 150 -9.57 17.53 23.26
C ILE A 150 -9.95 17.65 24.74
N ALA A 151 -8.96 17.89 25.61
CA ALA A 151 -9.22 18.12 27.04
C ALA A 151 -9.97 19.45 27.29
N ALA A 152 -9.66 20.50 26.53
CA ALA A 152 -10.32 21.80 26.64
C ALA A 152 -11.70 21.83 25.97
N HIS A 153 -11.86 21.11 24.86
CA HIS A 153 -13.09 20.97 24.10
C HIS A 153 -13.45 19.48 23.92
N PRO A 154 -14.00 18.84 24.96
CA PRO A 154 -14.48 17.46 24.86
C PRO A 154 -15.52 17.34 23.74
N ARG A 155 -15.39 16.30 22.92
CA ARG A 155 -16.23 16.07 21.75
C ARG A 155 -16.71 14.62 21.70
N PRO A 156 -17.90 14.35 21.13
CA PRO A 156 -18.52 13.03 21.18
C PRO A 156 -17.74 11.98 20.39
N SER A 157 -16.99 12.38 19.36
CA SER A 157 -16.11 11.48 18.61
C SER A 157 -14.83 12.18 18.16
N VAL A 158 -13.75 11.41 18.09
CA VAL A 158 -12.45 11.82 17.54
C VAL A 158 -12.14 10.87 16.38
N PRO A 159 -11.81 11.36 15.17
CA PRO A 159 -11.46 10.50 14.05
C PRO A 159 -10.38 9.48 14.41
N MET A 160 -10.49 8.25 13.91
CA MET A 160 -9.66 7.15 14.37
C MET A 160 -8.16 7.38 14.16
N TRP A 161 -7.79 7.94 13.01
CA TRP A 161 -6.40 8.30 12.75
C TRP A 161 -5.84 9.31 13.76
N LEU A 162 -6.66 10.25 14.24
CA LEU A 162 -6.24 11.26 15.21
C LEU A 162 -6.15 10.65 16.61
N ALA A 163 -7.12 9.80 16.97
CA ALA A 163 -7.10 9.04 18.22
C ALA A 163 -5.86 8.13 18.30
N ALA A 164 -5.52 7.46 17.20
CA ALA A 164 -4.29 6.70 17.06
C ALA A 164 -3.06 7.61 17.15
N TYR A 165 -2.99 8.70 16.37
CA TYR A 165 -1.85 9.64 16.37
C TYR A 165 -1.52 10.17 17.77
N ILE A 166 -2.53 10.54 18.56
CA ILE A 166 -2.32 11.02 19.92
C ILE A 166 -2.16 9.91 20.95
N GLY A 167 -2.59 8.68 20.65
CA GLY A 167 -2.72 7.60 21.61
C GLY A 167 -1.72 6.45 21.43
N HIS A 168 -1.10 6.30 20.26
CA HIS A 168 -0.40 5.05 19.92
C HIS A 168 0.84 4.83 20.77
N GLY A 169 1.64 5.87 21.04
CA GLY A 169 2.84 5.77 21.89
C GLY A 169 3.80 4.66 21.45
N ASP A 170 3.90 4.44 20.14
CA ASP A 170 4.65 3.36 19.50
C ASP A 170 4.31 1.93 19.95
N ARG A 171 3.15 1.72 20.62
CA ARG A 171 2.72 0.41 21.14
C ARG A 171 2.54 -0.67 20.05
N GLN A 172 2.31 -0.26 18.81
CA GLN A 172 2.20 -1.17 17.66
C GLN A 172 3.49 -1.32 16.85
N ARG A 173 4.54 -0.52 17.14
CA ARG A 173 5.83 -0.70 16.48
C ARG A 173 6.48 -1.98 16.96
N ARG A 174 7.17 -2.65 16.05
CA ARG A 174 7.92 -3.87 16.31
C ARG A 174 9.24 -3.80 15.57
N ASP A 175 10.12 -2.93 16.04
CA ASP A 175 11.47 -2.84 15.47
C ASP A 175 12.20 -4.20 15.60
N PRO A 176 13.28 -4.45 14.82
CA PRO A 176 13.96 -5.74 14.86
C PRO A 176 14.40 -6.18 16.26
N ARG A 177 14.90 -5.27 17.11
CA ARG A 177 15.35 -5.63 18.47
C ARG A 177 14.17 -6.07 19.32
N GLU A 178 13.06 -5.35 19.19
CA GLU A 178 11.81 -5.67 19.87
C GLU A 178 11.22 -7.01 19.40
N ALA A 179 11.25 -7.28 18.09
CA ALA A 179 10.81 -8.56 17.52
C ALA A 179 11.58 -9.75 18.11
N PHE A 180 12.91 -9.67 18.18
CA PHE A 180 13.75 -10.68 18.82
C PHE A 180 13.49 -10.83 20.33
N ARG A 181 13.22 -9.72 21.03
CA ARG A 181 12.88 -9.74 22.46
C ARG A 181 11.55 -10.44 22.69
N ARG A 182 10.50 -10.05 21.98
CA ARG A 182 9.15 -10.61 22.10
C ARG A 182 9.10 -12.07 21.67
N ALA A 183 9.68 -12.45 20.53
CA ALA A 183 9.69 -13.84 20.09
C ALA A 183 10.36 -14.78 21.12
N ARG A 184 11.40 -14.33 21.84
CA ARG A 184 12.00 -15.10 22.95
C ARG A 184 11.08 -15.18 24.16
N ALA A 185 10.43 -14.07 24.52
CA ALA A 185 9.46 -14.04 25.62
C ALA A 185 8.27 -14.97 25.35
N ASP A 186 7.72 -14.93 24.14
CA ASP A 186 6.61 -15.79 23.73
C ASP A 186 7.00 -17.27 23.78
N ARG A 187 8.19 -17.63 23.28
CA ARG A 187 8.72 -19.00 23.41
C ARG A 187 8.87 -19.44 24.87
N ALA A 188 9.36 -18.58 25.74
CA ALA A 188 9.50 -18.87 27.17
C ALA A 188 8.13 -19.03 27.87
N ALA A 189 7.16 -18.20 27.47
CA ALA A 189 5.78 -18.23 27.94
C ALA A 189 4.92 -19.31 27.25
N LYS A 190 5.46 -20.02 26.26
CA LYS A 190 4.77 -21.01 25.42
C LYS A 190 3.54 -20.43 24.70
N ILE A 191 3.58 -19.14 24.38
CA ILE A 191 2.59 -18.49 23.53
C ILE A 191 2.79 -19.02 22.11
N SER A 192 1.73 -19.61 21.56
CA SER A 192 1.74 -20.20 20.22
C SER A 192 0.82 -19.39 19.31
N PRO A 193 1.20 -19.17 18.05
CA PRO A 193 0.34 -18.44 17.12
C PRO A 193 -0.87 -19.28 16.72
N VAL A 194 -1.93 -18.59 16.31
CA VAL A 194 -3.15 -19.22 15.80
C VAL A 194 -2.94 -19.58 14.33
N HIS A 195 -3.08 -20.86 14.00
CA HIS A 195 -3.08 -21.32 12.62
C HIS A 195 -4.38 -20.90 11.91
N SER A 196 -4.25 -20.08 10.87
CA SER A 196 -5.37 -19.63 10.06
C SER A 196 -5.62 -20.60 8.90
N THR A 197 -6.74 -21.31 8.96
CA THR A 197 -7.10 -22.35 7.97
C THR A 197 -8.20 -21.91 7.02
N ARG A 198 -8.90 -20.82 7.32
CA ARG A 198 -10.12 -20.39 6.61
C ARG A 198 -10.15 -18.92 6.26
N ASP A 199 -9.19 -18.13 6.75
CA ASP A 199 -9.22 -16.69 6.47
C ASP A 199 -8.68 -16.39 5.07
N PHE A 200 -7.68 -17.12 4.62
CA PHE A 200 -7.04 -16.90 3.32
C PHE A 200 -6.80 -18.20 2.58
N PRO A 201 -6.69 -18.15 1.24
CA PRO A 201 -6.04 -19.21 0.46
C PRO A 201 -4.62 -19.49 0.96
N THR A 202 -3.94 -20.45 0.35
CA THR A 202 -2.50 -20.63 0.61
C THR A 202 -1.75 -19.32 0.36
N PRO A 203 -0.61 -19.08 1.03
CA PRO A 203 0.16 -17.86 0.81
C PRO A 203 0.54 -17.64 -0.67
N SER A 204 0.92 -18.70 -1.39
CA SER A 204 1.18 -18.67 -2.83
C SER A 204 -0.05 -18.26 -3.66
N ALA A 205 -1.22 -18.85 -3.40
CA ALA A 205 -2.45 -18.49 -4.09
C ALA A 205 -2.87 -17.05 -3.76
N THR A 206 -2.66 -16.60 -2.52
CA THR A 206 -2.93 -15.22 -2.10
C THR A 206 -2.07 -14.23 -2.90
N TRP A 207 -0.78 -14.53 -3.08
CA TRP A 207 0.14 -13.76 -3.90
C TRP A 207 -0.28 -13.72 -5.38
N ALA A 208 -0.59 -14.89 -5.95
CA ALA A 208 -1.00 -15.00 -7.35
C ALA A 208 -2.27 -14.20 -7.65
N ARG A 209 -3.28 -14.33 -6.78
CA ARG A 209 -4.55 -13.61 -6.91
C ARG A 209 -4.39 -12.11 -6.74
N TRP A 210 -3.56 -11.68 -5.81
CA TRP A 210 -3.26 -10.26 -5.63
C TRP A 210 -2.66 -9.67 -6.91
N ALA A 211 -1.66 -10.33 -7.48
CA ALA A 211 -0.99 -9.89 -8.69
C ALA A 211 -1.93 -9.89 -9.90
N LEU A 212 -2.80 -10.90 -10.02
CA LEU A 212 -3.80 -10.94 -11.08
C LEU A 212 -4.78 -9.77 -11.00
N ILE A 213 -5.30 -9.46 -9.80
CA ILE A 213 -6.17 -8.30 -9.61
C ILE A 213 -5.40 -7.01 -9.94
N ALA A 214 -4.17 -6.86 -9.46
CA ALA A 214 -3.32 -5.70 -9.76
C ALA A 214 -3.14 -5.51 -11.27
N SER A 215 -2.85 -6.59 -12.00
CA SER A 215 -2.68 -6.56 -13.45
C SER A 215 -3.95 -6.13 -14.20
N ALA A 216 -5.14 -6.53 -13.74
CA ALA A 216 -6.41 -6.09 -14.31
C ALA A 216 -6.66 -4.59 -14.11
N PHE A 217 -6.33 -4.04 -12.93
CA PHE A 217 -6.44 -2.59 -12.67
C PHE A 217 -5.47 -1.78 -13.56
N VAL A 218 -4.27 -2.30 -13.81
CA VAL A 218 -3.31 -1.67 -14.72
C VAL A 218 -3.77 -1.77 -16.17
N ALA A 219 -4.29 -2.92 -16.59
CA ALA A 219 -4.80 -3.15 -17.94
C ALA A 219 -5.86 -2.10 -18.36
N VAL A 220 -6.71 -1.68 -17.42
CA VAL A 220 -7.77 -0.68 -17.66
C VAL A 220 -7.30 0.78 -17.43
N GLY A 221 -6.01 0.98 -17.17
CA GLY A 221 -5.44 2.31 -16.93
C GLY A 221 -5.89 2.98 -15.63
N SER A 222 -6.38 2.21 -14.64
CA SER A 222 -6.79 2.77 -13.35
C SER A 222 -5.56 3.21 -12.56
N GLU A 223 -5.52 4.47 -12.10
CA GLU A 223 -4.49 4.95 -11.16
C GLU A 223 -4.65 4.39 -9.73
N TRP A 224 -5.81 3.78 -9.44
CA TRP A 224 -6.16 3.20 -8.14
C TRP A 224 -6.12 1.67 -8.18
N GLY A 225 -6.25 1.05 -7.00
CA GLY A 225 -6.33 -0.40 -6.83
C GLY A 225 -5.02 -1.04 -6.34
N PRO A 226 -4.95 -2.38 -6.27
CA PRO A 226 -3.75 -3.08 -5.85
C PRO A 226 -2.61 -2.89 -6.86
N ARG A 227 -1.37 -2.95 -6.36
CA ARG A 227 -0.13 -2.87 -7.13
C ARG A 227 0.91 -3.87 -6.65
N MET A 228 1.71 -4.37 -7.58
CA MET A 228 2.91 -5.15 -7.32
C MET A 228 4.13 -4.24 -7.34
N GLY A 229 4.96 -4.40 -6.33
CA GLY A 229 6.34 -3.93 -6.28
C GLY A 229 7.28 -5.11 -6.12
N VAL A 230 8.58 -4.82 -6.08
CA VAL A 230 9.59 -5.85 -5.84
C VAL A 230 9.37 -6.45 -4.45
N SER A 231 9.03 -7.74 -4.40
CA SER A 231 8.78 -8.49 -3.17
C SER A 231 7.64 -7.98 -2.29
N ALA A 232 6.73 -7.14 -2.81
CA ALA A 232 5.57 -6.69 -2.05
C ALA A 232 4.37 -6.34 -2.94
N GLY A 233 3.17 -6.72 -2.52
CA GLY A 233 1.91 -6.21 -3.03
C GLY A 233 1.37 -5.12 -2.10
N THR A 234 0.84 -4.03 -2.64
CA THR A 234 0.21 -2.95 -1.87
C THR A 234 -1.21 -2.72 -2.34
N PHE A 235 -2.09 -2.37 -1.41
CA PHE A 235 -3.49 -2.09 -1.68
C PHE A 235 -4.00 -1.03 -0.72
N GLU A 236 -4.65 -0.01 -1.26
CA GLU A 236 -5.43 0.96 -0.52
C GLU A 236 -6.83 1.00 -1.15
N GLY A 237 -7.85 0.70 -0.34
CA GLY A 237 -9.24 0.70 -0.75
C GLY A 237 -9.87 2.09 -0.64
N SER A 238 -11.01 2.28 -1.29
CA SER A 238 -11.77 3.55 -1.28
C SER A 238 -12.24 3.98 0.11
N LYS A 239 -12.37 3.03 1.04
CA LYS A 239 -12.70 3.28 2.45
C LYS A 239 -11.48 3.52 3.35
N ARG A 240 -10.29 3.74 2.75
CA ARG A 240 -9.00 3.96 3.43
C ARG A 240 -8.48 2.78 4.27
N GLY A 241 -9.14 1.63 4.16
CA GLY A 241 -8.55 0.37 4.56
C GLY A 241 -7.46 -0.01 3.57
N GLY A 242 -6.41 -0.67 4.03
CA GLY A 242 -5.32 -1.05 3.15
C GLY A 242 -4.38 -2.05 3.79
N SER A 243 -3.56 -2.68 2.96
CA SER A 243 -2.59 -3.66 3.39
C SER A 243 -1.39 -3.80 2.47
N THR A 244 -0.38 -4.44 3.03
CA THR A 244 0.84 -4.84 2.33
C THR A 244 1.01 -6.35 2.49
N LEU A 245 1.21 -7.03 1.37
CA LEU A 245 1.59 -8.44 1.28
C LEU A 245 3.08 -8.50 0.91
N ALA A 246 3.96 -8.73 1.88
CA ALA A 246 5.40 -8.83 1.65
C ALA A 246 5.83 -10.28 1.47
N THR A 247 6.73 -10.53 0.53
CA THR A 247 7.46 -11.79 0.36
C THR A 247 8.91 -11.62 0.81
N LEU A 248 9.45 -12.66 1.43
CA LEU A 248 10.81 -12.70 1.95
C LEU A 248 11.52 -13.97 1.46
N PRO A 249 12.87 -14.00 1.48
CA PRO A 249 13.63 -15.20 1.14
C PRO A 249 13.20 -16.42 1.96
N GLY A 250 13.22 -17.60 1.31
CA GLY A 250 12.81 -18.87 1.91
C GLY A 250 11.30 -19.06 1.99
N GLY A 251 10.52 -18.46 1.07
CA GLY A 251 9.06 -18.63 0.99
C GLY A 251 8.28 -17.87 2.07
N ARG A 252 8.96 -17.12 2.93
CA ARG A 252 8.31 -16.38 4.04
C ARG A 252 7.43 -15.27 3.51
N MET A 253 6.29 -15.05 4.16
CA MET A 253 5.36 -13.98 3.77
C MET A 253 4.77 -13.27 4.99
N VAL A 254 4.41 -12.00 4.81
CA VAL A 254 3.67 -11.21 5.81
C VAL A 254 2.54 -10.46 5.11
N LEU A 255 1.31 -10.63 5.59
CA LEU A 255 0.17 -9.82 5.20
C LEU A 255 -0.24 -8.97 6.40
N SER A 256 -0.08 -7.66 6.31
CA SER A 256 -0.39 -6.76 7.40
C SER A 256 -1.05 -5.49 6.89
N GLY A 257 -1.91 -4.88 7.71
CA GLY A 257 -2.70 -3.74 7.29
C GLY A 257 -3.65 -3.23 8.37
N GLY A 258 -4.56 -2.36 7.95
CA GLY A 258 -5.54 -1.76 8.84
C GLY A 258 -6.86 -1.48 8.14
N VAL A 259 -7.95 -1.76 8.84
CA VAL A 259 -9.27 -1.23 8.54
C VAL A 259 -9.37 0.17 9.14
N TRP A 260 -9.85 1.14 8.38
CA TRP A 260 -9.78 2.56 8.75
C TRP A 260 -10.43 2.88 10.10
N ASN A 261 -11.62 2.33 10.35
CA ASN A 261 -12.37 2.51 11.60
C ASN A 261 -12.52 1.16 12.33
N ASP A 262 -11.41 0.46 12.53
CA ASP A 262 -11.41 -0.83 13.19
C ASP A 262 -12.01 -0.77 14.62
N PRO A 263 -13.00 -1.62 14.97
CA PRO A 263 -13.65 -1.58 16.27
C PRO A 263 -12.72 -1.87 17.46
N ALA A 264 -11.69 -2.70 17.29
CA ALA A 264 -10.75 -3.01 18.37
C ALA A 264 -9.82 -1.81 18.63
N LEU A 265 -9.38 -1.11 17.58
CA LEU A 265 -8.64 0.15 17.73
C LEU A 265 -9.51 1.25 18.34
N ALA A 266 -10.79 1.33 17.97
CA ALA A 266 -11.73 2.27 18.59
C ALA A 266 -11.87 2.00 20.10
N ALA A 267 -12.05 0.74 20.49
CA ALA A 267 -12.09 0.36 21.90
C ALA A 267 -10.79 0.73 22.64
N ALA A 268 -9.63 0.52 22.03
CA ALA A 268 -8.34 0.82 22.65
C ALA A 268 -8.07 2.33 22.78
N TYR A 269 -8.28 3.11 21.72
CA TYR A 269 -7.90 4.52 21.70
C TYR A 269 -8.98 5.46 22.25
N GLN A 270 -10.26 5.14 22.08
CA GLN A 270 -11.36 6.01 22.51
C GLN A 270 -11.99 5.57 23.83
N ALA A 271 -12.03 4.27 24.13
CA ALA A 271 -12.61 3.74 25.37
C ALA A 271 -11.57 3.31 26.42
N GLY A 272 -10.27 3.45 26.13
CA GLY A 272 -9.19 3.10 27.05
C GLY A 272 -8.98 1.60 27.23
N GLY A 273 -9.43 0.77 26.28
CA GLY A 273 -9.17 -0.66 26.26
C GLY A 273 -7.72 -1.03 25.90
N ASP A 274 -7.41 -2.31 25.99
CA ASP A 274 -6.13 -2.85 25.54
C ASP A 274 -6.09 -2.96 24.01
N LEU A 275 -4.90 -2.76 23.43
CA LEU A 275 -4.67 -3.03 22.00
C LEU A 275 -4.65 -4.55 21.77
N PRO A 276 -5.14 -5.02 20.60
CA PRO A 276 -5.02 -6.44 20.25
C PRO A 276 -3.54 -6.84 20.13
N ASP A 277 -3.18 -8.03 20.63
CA ASP A 277 -1.82 -8.54 20.48
C ASP A 277 -1.63 -9.20 19.11
N LEU A 278 -1.56 -8.36 18.07
CA LEU A 278 -1.42 -8.79 16.66
C LEU A 278 -0.18 -9.65 16.42
N PHE A 279 0.82 -9.57 17.29
CA PHE A 279 2.10 -10.27 17.14
C PHE A 279 2.31 -11.41 18.15
N ALA A 280 1.26 -11.84 18.85
CA ALA A 280 1.33 -12.97 19.77
C ALA A 280 1.83 -14.23 19.04
N GLY A 281 2.97 -14.77 19.47
CA GLY A 281 3.60 -15.94 18.86
C GLY A 281 4.27 -15.67 17.51
N ALA A 282 4.40 -14.40 17.10
CA ALA A 282 5.08 -14.04 15.86
C ALA A 282 6.60 -14.29 15.95
N PRO A 283 7.22 -14.80 14.88
CA PRO A 283 8.66 -15.02 14.85
C PRO A 283 9.43 -13.68 14.85
N ASP A 284 10.74 -13.77 15.08
CA ASP A 284 11.62 -12.59 15.21
C ASP A 284 11.83 -11.81 13.90
N TRP A 285 11.58 -12.43 12.74
CA TRP A 285 11.65 -11.77 11.44
C TRP A 285 10.37 -11.02 11.05
N VAL A 286 9.27 -11.16 11.81
CA VAL A 286 8.09 -10.29 11.67
C VAL A 286 8.37 -9.01 12.46
N ALA A 287 8.81 -7.98 11.73
CA ALA A 287 9.27 -6.70 12.26
C ALA A 287 8.98 -5.55 11.28
N ASP A 288 9.10 -4.30 11.74
CA ASP A 288 8.72 -3.08 11.01
C ASP A 288 9.08 -3.05 9.50
N PRO A 289 10.27 -3.49 9.03
CA PRO A 289 10.62 -3.42 7.61
C PRO A 289 9.72 -4.23 6.66
N VAL A 290 8.98 -5.20 7.18
CA VAL A 290 8.06 -6.05 6.40
C VAL A 290 6.60 -5.89 6.82
N LEU A 291 6.34 -4.92 7.71
CA LEU A 291 4.99 -4.55 8.14
C LEU A 291 4.48 -3.36 7.33
N ASN A 292 3.16 -3.28 7.22
CA ASN A 292 2.50 -2.12 6.64
C ASN A 292 2.78 -0.86 7.48
N HIS A 293 2.90 0.28 6.80
CA HIS A 293 3.22 1.58 7.40
C HIS A 293 2.29 1.98 8.56
N ARG A 294 1.07 1.43 8.59
CA ARG A 294 0.10 1.63 9.67
C ARG A 294 0.60 1.20 11.04
N ALA A 295 1.57 0.28 11.14
CA ALA A 295 2.22 -0.06 12.41
C ALA A 295 2.88 1.16 13.08
N ALA A 296 3.56 2.01 12.29
CA ALA A 296 4.20 3.22 12.78
C ALA A 296 3.19 4.33 13.15
N ALA A 297 2.02 4.32 12.51
CA ALA A 297 0.94 5.28 12.75
C ALA A 297 -0.05 4.84 13.84
N GLY A 298 0.11 3.64 14.43
CA GLY A 298 -0.83 3.08 15.39
C GLY A 298 -2.18 2.67 14.78
N MET A 299 -2.22 2.42 13.48
CA MET A 299 -3.44 2.08 12.73
C MET A 299 -3.42 0.64 12.21
N LEU A 300 -2.51 -0.19 12.69
CA LEU A 300 -2.46 -1.61 12.32
C LEU A 300 -3.60 -2.34 13.03
N SER A 301 -4.47 -3.01 12.28
CA SER A 301 -5.56 -3.81 12.84
C SER A 301 -5.43 -5.31 12.57
N PHE A 302 -4.52 -5.71 11.67
CA PHE A 302 -4.21 -7.12 11.46
C PHE A 302 -2.77 -7.36 11.01
N CYS A 303 -2.25 -8.52 11.38
CA CYS A 303 -0.99 -9.09 10.92
C CYS A 303 -1.13 -10.62 10.80
N TYR A 304 -0.78 -11.13 9.62
CA TYR A 304 -0.69 -12.53 9.28
C TYR A 304 0.71 -12.81 8.76
N TRP A 305 1.25 -14.00 9.02
CA TRP A 305 2.56 -14.39 8.53
C TRP A 305 2.61 -15.86 8.14
N SER A 306 3.49 -16.18 7.21
CA SER A 306 3.79 -17.54 6.80
C SER A 306 5.30 -17.79 6.91
N PRO A 307 5.75 -18.77 7.71
CA PRO A 307 7.17 -19.08 7.86
C PRO A 307 7.76 -19.88 6.69
N ASP A 308 6.91 -20.57 5.94
CA ASP A 308 7.29 -21.56 4.91
C ASP A 308 6.60 -21.31 3.55
N GLY A 309 5.67 -20.35 3.48
CA GLY A 309 4.89 -20.08 2.27
C GLY A 309 3.71 -21.03 2.08
N GLU A 310 3.47 -21.94 3.03
CA GLU A 310 2.38 -22.93 2.93
C GLU A 310 1.17 -22.54 3.77
N ARG A 311 1.40 -21.99 4.96
CA ARG A 311 0.34 -21.78 5.96
C ARG A 311 0.37 -20.39 6.54
N TRP A 312 -0.82 -19.85 6.81
CA TRP A 312 -0.99 -18.58 7.49
C TRP A 312 -1.11 -18.76 9.01
N TYR A 313 -0.44 -17.87 9.73
CA TYR A 313 -0.49 -17.76 11.18
C TYR A 313 -0.83 -16.33 11.57
N ARG A 314 -1.45 -16.16 12.74
CA ARG A 314 -1.77 -14.83 13.30
C ARG A 314 -1.71 -14.84 14.83
N GLY A 315 -1.58 -13.66 15.41
CA GLY A 315 -1.89 -13.40 16.82
C GLY A 315 -3.39 -13.12 16.97
N ASP A 316 -3.73 -11.99 17.61
CA ASP A 316 -5.11 -11.54 17.83
C ASP A 316 -5.77 -10.89 16.59
N SER A 317 -5.19 -11.04 15.40
CA SER A 317 -5.77 -10.49 14.17
C SER A 317 -7.19 -11.03 13.92
N PRO A 318 -8.15 -10.19 13.50
CA PRO A 318 -9.52 -10.63 13.23
C PRO A 318 -9.58 -11.61 12.05
N PRO A 319 -10.64 -12.43 11.93
CA PRO A 319 -10.86 -13.29 10.76
C PRO A 319 -11.12 -12.49 9.50
N ALA A 320 -10.99 -13.15 8.36
CA ALA A 320 -11.07 -12.53 7.03
C ALA A 320 -12.33 -11.69 6.77
N THR A 321 -13.46 -12.06 7.37
CA THR A 321 -14.71 -11.30 7.25
C THR A 321 -14.58 -9.86 7.76
N GLY A 322 -13.65 -9.61 8.68
CA GLY A 322 -13.33 -8.28 9.19
C GLY A 322 -12.31 -7.51 8.34
N LEU A 323 -11.82 -8.07 7.22
CA LEU A 323 -10.69 -7.53 6.45
C LEU A 323 -11.07 -7.08 5.04
N SER A 324 -12.34 -7.22 4.64
CA SER A 324 -12.79 -6.97 3.26
C SER A 324 -12.55 -5.55 2.75
N GLU A 325 -12.47 -4.56 3.65
CA GLU A 325 -12.16 -3.17 3.28
C GLU A 325 -10.66 -2.92 3.08
N ALA A 326 -9.80 -3.80 3.59
CA ALA A 326 -8.36 -3.61 3.67
C ALA A 326 -7.54 -4.62 2.85
N VAL A 327 -8.17 -5.66 2.30
CA VAL A 327 -7.53 -6.68 1.46
C VAL A 327 -8.33 -6.79 0.15
N PRO A 328 -7.67 -6.84 -1.02
CA PRO A 328 -8.37 -7.05 -2.30
C PRO A 328 -9.07 -8.42 -2.30
N GLY A 329 -10.02 -8.63 -3.21
CA GLY A 329 -10.93 -9.80 -3.28
C GLY A 329 -10.31 -11.17 -3.54
N VAL A 330 -9.25 -11.56 -2.82
CA VAL A 330 -8.40 -12.74 -3.10
C VAL A 330 -8.97 -14.08 -2.61
N TRP A 331 -10.09 -14.08 -1.89
CA TRP A 331 -10.54 -15.24 -1.12
C TRP A 331 -10.91 -16.48 -1.93
N THR A 332 -11.63 -16.31 -3.04
CA THR A 332 -12.10 -17.44 -3.85
C THR A 332 -11.76 -17.21 -5.32
N ALA A 333 -11.62 -18.30 -6.07
CA ALA A 333 -11.40 -18.22 -7.51
C ALA A 333 -12.54 -17.47 -8.20
N GLU A 334 -13.78 -17.75 -7.81
CA GLU A 334 -14.98 -17.09 -8.33
C GLU A 334 -14.95 -15.57 -8.09
N THR A 335 -14.64 -15.11 -6.87
CA THR A 335 -14.56 -13.68 -6.56
C THR A 335 -13.47 -12.98 -7.39
N VAL A 336 -12.32 -13.63 -7.58
CA VAL A 336 -11.24 -13.04 -8.39
C VAL A 336 -11.63 -12.97 -9.86
N VAL A 337 -12.16 -14.06 -10.42
CA VAL A 337 -12.60 -14.11 -11.82
C VAL A 337 -13.70 -13.09 -12.09
N ASP A 338 -14.71 -13.00 -11.23
CA ASP A 338 -15.82 -12.06 -11.40
C ASP A 338 -15.33 -10.60 -11.26
N MET A 339 -14.42 -10.33 -10.33
CA MET A 339 -13.82 -9.00 -10.16
C MET A 339 -12.99 -8.59 -11.39
N VAL A 340 -12.16 -9.48 -11.91
CA VAL A 340 -11.32 -9.21 -13.08
C VAL A 340 -12.18 -9.05 -14.33
N ALA A 341 -13.13 -9.95 -14.55
CA ALA A 341 -14.03 -9.88 -15.71
C ALA A 341 -14.85 -8.58 -15.72
N GLY A 342 -15.37 -8.15 -14.55
CA GLY A 342 -16.13 -6.91 -14.43
C GLY A 342 -15.30 -5.64 -14.53
N LEU A 343 -13.97 -5.72 -14.40
CA LEU A 343 -13.06 -4.60 -14.67
C LEU A 343 -12.74 -4.49 -16.15
N THR A 344 -12.46 -5.62 -16.82
CA THR A 344 -11.88 -5.62 -18.17
C THR A 344 -12.88 -5.79 -19.31
N GLY A 345 -14.15 -6.07 -19.01
CA GLY A 345 -15.18 -6.24 -20.05
C GLY A 345 -16.60 -5.98 -19.55
N ASP A 346 -17.57 -6.21 -20.43
CA ASP A 346 -18.99 -6.06 -20.10
C ASP A 346 -19.48 -7.23 -19.24
N ASN A 347 -20.15 -6.89 -18.13
CA ASN A 347 -20.76 -7.86 -17.22
C ASN A 347 -21.83 -8.69 -17.96
N GLY A 348 -21.49 -9.92 -18.36
CA GLY A 348 -22.43 -10.87 -18.96
C GLY A 348 -21.91 -11.69 -20.14
N ASP A 349 -20.71 -11.40 -20.66
CA ASP A 349 -20.09 -12.23 -21.69
C ASP A 349 -19.45 -13.49 -21.08
N GLU A 350 -20.07 -14.65 -21.33
CA GLU A 350 -19.58 -15.94 -20.86
C GLU A 350 -18.19 -16.29 -21.43
N LEU A 351 -17.91 -15.91 -22.69
CA LEU A 351 -16.62 -16.20 -23.34
C LEU A 351 -15.49 -15.39 -22.71
N HIS A 352 -15.74 -14.10 -22.43
CA HIS A 352 -14.82 -13.25 -21.69
C HIS A 352 -14.51 -13.81 -20.30
N ARG A 353 -15.56 -14.23 -19.58
CA ARG A 353 -15.41 -14.83 -18.25
C ARG A 353 -14.60 -16.13 -18.29
N GLU A 354 -14.78 -16.97 -19.30
CA GLU A 354 -13.98 -18.17 -19.51
C GLU A 354 -12.49 -17.85 -19.79
N ALA A 355 -12.21 -16.81 -20.59
CA ALA A 355 -10.84 -16.34 -20.82
C ALA A 355 -10.16 -15.86 -19.54
N VAL A 356 -10.88 -15.09 -18.71
CA VAL A 356 -10.40 -14.65 -17.39
C VAL A 356 -10.17 -15.84 -16.46
N ALA A 357 -11.04 -16.85 -16.47
CA ALA A 357 -10.86 -18.07 -15.68
C ALA A 357 -9.63 -18.88 -16.12
N LEU A 358 -9.34 -18.93 -17.42
CA LEU A 358 -8.12 -19.55 -17.96
C LEU A 358 -6.87 -18.81 -17.50
N LEU A 359 -6.87 -17.47 -17.59
CA LEU A 359 -5.79 -16.63 -17.08
C LEU A 359 -5.59 -16.80 -15.56
N PHE A 360 -6.68 -16.91 -14.79
CA PHE A 360 -6.62 -17.19 -13.36
C PHE A 360 -5.90 -18.52 -13.06
N GLY A 361 -6.23 -19.59 -13.78
CA GLY A 361 -5.56 -20.88 -13.64
C GLY A 361 -4.06 -20.78 -13.94
N ALA A 362 -3.70 -20.12 -15.05
CA ALA A 362 -2.30 -19.89 -15.40
C ALA A 362 -1.55 -19.05 -14.35
N ALA A 363 -2.20 -18.06 -13.73
CA ALA A 363 -1.61 -17.25 -12.67
C ALA A 363 -1.32 -18.07 -11.40
N GLU A 364 -2.23 -18.98 -10.99
CA GLU A 364 -1.97 -19.86 -9.83
C GLU A 364 -0.84 -20.88 -10.09
N GLU A 365 -0.59 -21.21 -11.36
CA GLU A 365 0.50 -22.11 -11.78
C GLU A 365 1.80 -21.38 -12.16
N ALA A 366 1.85 -20.05 -12.03
CA ALA A 366 2.97 -19.20 -12.47
C ALA A 366 3.34 -19.40 -13.96
N ALA A 367 2.33 -19.57 -14.80
CA ALA A 367 2.44 -19.88 -16.22
C ALA A 367 1.76 -18.84 -17.12
N VAL A 368 1.64 -17.58 -16.68
CA VAL A 368 0.97 -16.54 -17.48
C VAL A 368 1.79 -16.23 -18.74
N SER A 369 1.08 -16.09 -19.86
CA SER A 369 1.63 -15.62 -21.13
C SER A 369 0.96 -14.32 -21.59
N ARG A 370 1.60 -13.60 -22.52
CA ARG A 370 1.03 -12.40 -23.12
C ARG A 370 -0.26 -12.68 -23.90
N GLU A 371 -0.34 -13.84 -24.55
CA GLU A 371 -1.50 -14.27 -25.33
C GLU A 371 -2.72 -14.48 -24.42
N LEU A 372 -2.52 -15.05 -23.23
CA LEU A 372 -3.59 -15.20 -22.24
C LEU A 372 -4.09 -13.84 -21.73
N LEU A 373 -3.19 -12.88 -21.54
CA LEU A 373 -3.57 -11.52 -21.15
C LEU A 373 -4.38 -10.82 -22.25
N ALA A 374 -3.91 -10.86 -23.50
CA ALA A 374 -4.63 -10.27 -24.63
C ALA A 374 -6.02 -10.91 -24.80
N LEU A 375 -6.12 -12.24 -24.63
CA LEU A 375 -7.39 -12.95 -24.69
C LEU A 375 -8.36 -12.53 -23.57
N ALA A 376 -7.86 -12.33 -22.34
CA ALA A 376 -8.67 -12.02 -21.17
C ALA A 376 -8.98 -10.53 -20.98
N TYR A 377 -8.14 -9.62 -21.48
CA TYR A 377 -8.28 -8.17 -21.26
C TYR A 377 -8.68 -7.41 -22.52
N GLY A 378 -8.54 -8.02 -23.71
CA GLY A 378 -8.83 -7.39 -24.98
C GLY A 378 -7.70 -6.52 -25.51
N ASP A 379 -7.74 -6.23 -26.81
CA ASP A 379 -6.64 -5.57 -27.54
C ASP A 379 -6.46 -4.08 -27.18
N ASP A 380 -7.50 -3.42 -26.64
CA ASP A 380 -7.46 -2.01 -26.25
C ASP A 380 -6.85 -1.77 -24.85
N ALA A 381 -6.57 -2.85 -24.10
CA ALA A 381 -6.03 -2.78 -22.74
C ALA A 381 -4.50 -2.59 -22.72
N ASP A 382 -3.97 -2.07 -21.61
CA ASP A 382 -2.53 -2.00 -21.36
C ASP A 382 -1.96 -3.37 -20.96
N ILE A 383 -1.79 -4.24 -21.97
CA ILE A 383 -1.24 -5.59 -21.81
C ILE A 383 0.20 -5.55 -21.30
N ASP A 384 1.00 -4.55 -21.71
CA ASP A 384 2.40 -4.43 -21.30
C ASP A 384 2.52 -4.12 -19.81
N GLY A 385 1.74 -3.15 -19.31
CA GLY A 385 1.66 -2.83 -17.89
C GLY A 385 1.15 -4.00 -17.06
N ALA A 386 0.07 -4.66 -17.51
CA ALA A 386 -0.48 -5.83 -16.83
C ALA A 386 0.52 -7.00 -16.76
N HIS A 387 1.22 -7.27 -17.86
CA HIS A 387 2.26 -8.30 -17.90
C HIS A 387 3.42 -7.97 -16.96
N TYR A 388 3.79 -6.69 -16.84
CA TYR A 388 4.85 -6.25 -15.93
C TYR A 388 4.50 -6.48 -14.45
N GLU A 389 3.24 -6.22 -14.04
CA GLU A 389 2.76 -6.54 -12.68
C GLU A 389 2.92 -8.04 -12.35
N LEU A 390 2.55 -8.92 -13.28
CA LEU A 390 2.67 -10.37 -13.13
C LEU A 390 4.12 -10.86 -13.20
N MET A 391 4.97 -10.18 -13.96
CA MET A 391 6.42 -10.44 -13.99
C MET A 391 7.07 -10.10 -12.65
N LEU A 392 6.75 -8.95 -12.05
CA LEU A 392 7.22 -8.58 -10.71
C LEU A 392 6.78 -9.60 -9.65
N ALA A 393 5.62 -10.20 -9.86
CA ALA A 393 5.10 -11.26 -9.01
C ALA A 393 5.74 -12.64 -9.25
N GLY A 394 6.53 -12.81 -10.32
CA GLY A 394 7.12 -14.10 -10.70
C GLY A 394 6.10 -15.11 -11.23
N LEU A 395 5.02 -14.64 -11.87
CA LEU A 395 3.91 -15.48 -12.35
C LEU A 395 3.88 -15.64 -13.88
N VAL A 396 4.74 -14.90 -14.58
CA VAL A 396 4.94 -15.08 -16.01
C VAL A 396 5.81 -16.31 -16.20
N ALA A 397 5.43 -17.15 -17.15
CA ALA A 397 6.29 -18.25 -17.57
C ALA A 397 7.64 -17.66 -18.00
N THR A 398 8.68 -17.84 -17.18
CA THR A 398 10.04 -17.69 -17.70
C THR A 398 10.17 -18.79 -18.72
N ALA A 399 10.33 -18.41 -20.00
CA ALA A 399 10.76 -19.38 -20.98
C ALA A 399 11.97 -20.10 -20.35
N PRO A 400 12.00 -21.45 -20.36
CA PRO A 400 13.22 -22.14 -19.98
C PRO A 400 14.33 -21.47 -20.77
N VAL A 401 15.39 -21.02 -20.09
CA VAL A 401 16.50 -20.31 -20.73
C VAL A 401 16.85 -21.11 -21.97
N GLU A 402 16.60 -20.53 -23.15
CA GLU A 402 16.78 -21.28 -24.40
C GLU A 402 18.20 -21.82 -24.38
N GLU A 403 18.36 -23.12 -24.61
CA GLU A 403 19.67 -23.73 -24.60
C GLU A 403 20.54 -22.97 -25.60
N MET A 404 21.58 -22.30 -25.10
CA MET A 404 22.43 -21.49 -25.93
C MET A 404 23.03 -22.38 -27.02
N SER A 405 23.04 -21.92 -28.26
CA SER A 405 23.67 -22.70 -29.32
C SER A 405 25.20 -22.72 -29.12
N ALA A 406 25.85 -23.78 -29.62
CA ALA A 406 27.32 -23.84 -29.63
C ALA A 406 27.96 -22.64 -30.37
N GLU A 407 27.29 -22.14 -31.42
CA GLU A 407 27.74 -20.98 -32.19
C GLU A 407 27.69 -19.69 -31.37
N GLU A 408 26.61 -19.45 -30.64
CA GLU A 408 26.47 -18.30 -29.74
C GLU A 408 27.49 -18.34 -28.60
N ALA A 409 27.72 -19.51 -27.99
CA ALA A 409 28.72 -19.68 -26.95
C ALA A 409 30.14 -19.34 -27.47
N ILE A 410 30.47 -19.79 -28.69
CA ILE A 410 31.75 -19.47 -29.34
C ILE A 410 31.87 -17.98 -29.64
N VAL A 411 30.81 -17.35 -30.17
CA VAL A 411 30.79 -15.91 -30.46
C VAL A 411 31.03 -15.10 -29.19
N ARG A 412 30.32 -15.44 -28.11
CA ARG A 412 30.40 -14.72 -26.82
C ARG A 412 31.79 -14.83 -26.19
N VAL A 413 32.42 -16.01 -26.26
CA VAL A 413 33.80 -16.20 -25.78
C VAL A 413 34.81 -15.48 -26.66
N ARG A 414 34.63 -15.50 -27.98
CA ARG A 414 35.48 -14.75 -28.92
C ARG A 414 35.43 -13.25 -28.63
N GLU A 415 34.23 -12.69 -28.45
CA GLU A 415 34.03 -11.29 -28.09
C GLU A 415 34.67 -10.96 -26.74
N HIS A 416 34.51 -11.84 -25.73
CA HIS A 416 35.14 -11.68 -24.43
C HIS A 416 36.67 -11.63 -24.50
N ILE A 417 37.29 -12.56 -25.25
CA ILE A 417 38.75 -12.61 -25.43
C ILE A 417 39.26 -11.37 -26.17
N LEU A 418 38.57 -10.94 -27.22
CA LEU A 418 38.92 -9.73 -27.98
C LEU A 418 38.75 -8.46 -27.13
N GLY A 419 37.69 -8.38 -26.33
CA GLY A 419 37.42 -7.25 -25.43
C GLY A 419 38.46 -7.09 -24.33
N LEU A 420 39.05 -8.19 -23.84
CA LEU A 420 40.13 -8.17 -22.84
C LEU A 420 41.52 -7.96 -23.44
N GLY A 421 41.65 -7.95 -24.78
CA GLY A 421 42.95 -7.77 -25.46
C GLY A 421 43.96 -8.87 -25.16
N LEU A 422 43.51 -10.10 -24.90
CA LEU A 422 44.38 -11.23 -24.58
C LEU A 422 45.25 -11.63 -25.78
N ASP A 423 46.49 -12.06 -25.54
CA ASP A 423 47.38 -12.58 -26.57
C ASP A 423 46.88 -13.93 -27.10
N THR A 424 46.45 -13.96 -28.36
CA THR A 424 45.89 -15.14 -29.02
C THR A 424 46.87 -15.87 -29.93
N ARG A 425 48.16 -15.49 -29.95
CA ARG A 425 49.18 -16.10 -30.83
C ARG A 425 49.37 -17.62 -30.64
N GLY A 426 48.97 -18.16 -29.48
CA GLY A 426 48.95 -19.60 -29.18
C GLY A 426 47.54 -20.18 -28.96
N TYR A 427 46.49 -19.41 -29.26
CA TYR A 427 45.10 -19.75 -28.98
C TYR A 427 44.19 -19.19 -30.10
N PRO A 428 44.19 -19.84 -31.29
CA PRO A 428 43.48 -19.33 -32.46
C PRO A 428 41.97 -19.33 -32.24
N LEU A 429 41.35 -18.14 -32.24
CA LEU A 429 39.91 -17.96 -32.03
C LEU A 429 39.02 -18.56 -33.14
N SER A 430 39.63 -18.92 -34.27
CA SER A 430 39.00 -19.66 -35.36
C SER A 430 38.85 -21.15 -35.07
N GLU A 431 39.59 -21.69 -34.11
CA GLU A 431 39.56 -23.10 -33.71
C GLU A 431 38.77 -23.33 -32.40
N LEU A 432 38.03 -22.32 -31.92
CA LEU A 432 37.16 -22.49 -30.75
C LEU A 432 36.11 -23.55 -31.02
N THR A 433 35.94 -24.45 -30.06
CA THR A 433 34.90 -25.48 -30.02
C THR A 433 34.15 -25.36 -28.72
N ALA A 434 32.87 -25.71 -28.75
CA ALA A 434 31.99 -25.71 -27.59
C ALA A 434 31.49 -27.14 -27.33
N ASP A 435 31.72 -27.63 -26.12
CA ASP A 435 31.18 -28.91 -25.63
C ASP A 435 30.02 -28.62 -24.66
N ARG A 436 28.86 -29.23 -24.91
CA ARG A 436 27.65 -29.06 -24.09
C ARG A 436 27.81 -29.72 -22.72
N PHE A 437 27.38 -29.04 -21.66
CA PHE A 437 27.05 -29.61 -20.35
C PHE A 437 25.63 -29.21 -19.94
N SER A 438 25.17 -29.61 -18.75
CA SER A 438 23.74 -29.61 -18.41
C SER A 438 23.05 -28.24 -18.41
N VAL A 439 23.80 -27.14 -18.26
CA VAL A 439 23.27 -25.76 -18.17
C VAL A 439 24.10 -24.75 -18.99
N GLY A 440 24.85 -25.23 -20.00
CA GLY A 440 25.76 -24.36 -20.76
C GLY A 440 26.77 -25.09 -21.66
N HIS A 441 27.80 -24.34 -22.08
CA HIS A 441 28.89 -24.82 -22.94
C HIS A 441 30.27 -24.56 -22.34
N LEU A 442 31.14 -25.56 -22.43
CA LEU A 442 32.58 -25.43 -22.22
C LEU A 442 33.23 -25.06 -23.55
N VAL A 443 33.75 -23.85 -23.66
CA VAL A 443 34.40 -23.34 -24.86
C VAL A 443 35.91 -23.33 -24.70
N PHE A 444 36.60 -23.96 -25.65
CA PHE A 444 38.05 -24.10 -25.64
C PHE A 444 38.63 -24.30 -27.04
N VAL A 445 39.95 -24.17 -27.18
CA VAL A 445 40.69 -24.61 -28.37
C VAL A 445 41.22 -26.03 -28.16
N PRO A 446 40.86 -27.02 -29.01
CA PRO A 446 41.33 -28.40 -28.89
C PRO A 446 42.85 -28.53 -29.00
N THR A 447 43.41 -29.56 -28.37
CA THR A 447 44.86 -29.87 -28.47
C THR A 447 45.12 -30.81 -29.63
N ARG A 448 46.26 -30.63 -30.31
CA ARG A 448 46.68 -31.56 -31.36
C ARG A 448 47.30 -32.82 -30.74
N PRO A 449 47.26 -33.98 -31.43
CA PRO A 449 47.91 -35.20 -30.94
C PRO A 449 49.39 -34.95 -30.62
N GLY A 450 49.79 -35.19 -29.36
CA GLY A 450 51.17 -34.97 -28.87
C GLY A 450 51.45 -33.59 -28.28
N GLU A 451 50.47 -32.68 -28.25
CA GLU A 451 50.61 -31.34 -27.68
C GLU A 451 50.30 -31.34 -26.17
N ILE A 452 51.16 -30.71 -25.36
CA ILE A 452 50.94 -30.58 -23.91
C ILE A 452 50.19 -29.28 -23.63
N ALA A 453 48.98 -29.38 -23.07
CA ALA A 453 48.08 -28.27 -22.79
C ALA A 453 48.44 -27.49 -21.51
N ILE A 454 49.55 -26.75 -21.52
CA ILE A 454 49.95 -25.92 -20.36
C ILE A 454 49.47 -24.48 -20.58
N GLY A 455 48.67 -23.96 -19.65
CA GLY A 455 48.28 -22.55 -19.61
C GLY A 455 47.15 -22.12 -20.56
N ARG A 456 46.37 -23.06 -21.10
CA ARG A 456 45.21 -22.74 -21.94
C ARG A 456 44.01 -22.33 -21.08
N ALA A 457 43.30 -21.30 -21.52
CA ALA A 457 42.07 -20.85 -20.88
C ALA A 457 40.91 -21.78 -21.25
N LEU A 458 40.09 -22.11 -20.26
CA LEU A 458 38.79 -22.77 -20.42
C LEU A 458 37.71 -21.76 -20.07
N PHE A 459 36.69 -21.64 -20.91
CA PHE A 459 35.56 -20.73 -20.70
C PHE A 459 34.28 -21.53 -20.50
N TYR A 460 33.53 -21.19 -19.47
CA TYR A 460 32.25 -21.80 -19.15
C TYR A 460 31.17 -20.75 -19.39
N VAL A 461 30.26 -21.02 -20.31
CA VAL A 461 29.17 -20.12 -20.67
C VAL A 461 27.86 -20.78 -20.29
N GLY A 462 27.12 -20.19 -19.36
CA GLY A 462 25.79 -20.66 -18.99
C GLY A 462 24.77 -20.26 -20.04
N ASP A 463 23.66 -21.00 -20.11
CA ASP A 463 22.53 -20.64 -20.98
C ASP A 463 21.98 -19.24 -20.64
N ASP A 464 22.14 -18.82 -19.38
CA ASP A 464 21.80 -17.50 -18.86
C ASP A 464 22.76 -16.38 -19.33
N GLY A 465 23.74 -16.72 -20.17
CA GLY A 465 24.71 -15.78 -20.73
C GLY A 465 25.87 -15.42 -19.80
N VAL A 466 25.96 -16.03 -18.61
CA VAL A 466 27.08 -15.84 -17.67
C VAL A 466 28.33 -16.54 -18.21
N LEU A 467 29.45 -15.84 -18.26
CA LEU A 467 30.73 -16.34 -18.73
C LEU A 467 31.76 -16.34 -17.60
N GLU A 468 32.34 -17.50 -17.31
CA GLU A 468 33.41 -17.68 -16.32
C GLU A 468 34.68 -18.24 -16.99
N GLN A 469 35.85 -17.74 -16.59
CA GLN A 469 37.14 -18.26 -17.05
C GLN A 469 37.79 -19.11 -15.95
N SER A 470 38.26 -20.30 -16.31
CA SER A 470 39.07 -21.16 -15.44
C SER A 470 40.44 -21.45 -16.04
N SER A 471 41.40 -21.72 -15.17
CA SER A 471 42.72 -22.22 -15.56
C SER A 471 42.66 -23.73 -15.85
N SER A 472 43.48 -24.21 -16.79
CA SER A 472 43.59 -25.64 -17.11
C SER A 472 44.10 -26.53 -15.95
N SER A 473 44.43 -25.95 -14.78
CA SER A 473 44.85 -26.67 -13.57
C SER A 473 43.69 -27.22 -12.74
N ILE A 474 42.45 -26.81 -13.03
CA ILE A 474 41.24 -27.37 -12.40
C ILE A 474 40.59 -28.35 -13.38
N ALA A 475 40.25 -29.55 -12.89
CA ALA A 475 39.57 -30.55 -13.71
C ALA A 475 38.20 -30.01 -14.18
N PRO A 476 37.88 -30.08 -15.49
CA PRO A 476 36.64 -29.52 -16.02
C PRO A 476 35.37 -30.03 -15.33
N SER A 477 35.31 -31.32 -14.99
CA SER A 477 34.18 -31.93 -14.29
C SER A 477 33.89 -31.29 -12.93
N ARG A 478 34.92 -30.89 -12.18
CA ARG A 478 34.74 -30.23 -10.88
C ARG A 478 34.22 -28.81 -11.05
N TYR A 479 34.75 -28.08 -12.03
CA TYR A 479 34.32 -26.71 -12.28
C TYR A 479 32.89 -26.64 -12.82
N ILE A 480 32.51 -27.60 -13.69
CA ILE A 480 31.14 -27.74 -14.20
C ILE A 480 30.15 -27.91 -13.04
N ALA A 481 30.43 -28.81 -12.09
CA ALA A 481 29.54 -29.02 -10.94
C ALA A 481 29.38 -27.75 -10.08
N ASP A 482 30.47 -27.02 -9.85
CA ASP A 482 30.43 -25.76 -9.09
C ASP A 482 29.67 -24.65 -9.88
N PHE A 483 29.82 -24.64 -11.21
CA PHE A 483 29.11 -23.72 -12.11
C PHE A 483 27.61 -24.01 -12.13
N GLU A 484 27.21 -25.29 -12.26
CA GLU A 484 25.81 -25.76 -12.21
C GLU A 484 25.13 -25.35 -10.91
N LYS A 485 25.84 -25.48 -9.77
CA LYS A 485 25.32 -25.01 -8.49
C LYS A 485 25.06 -23.50 -8.49
N ARG A 486 26.01 -22.69 -8.97
CA ARG A 486 25.83 -21.23 -9.08
C ARG A 486 24.72 -20.86 -10.06
N TYR A 487 24.56 -21.63 -11.15
CA TYR A 487 23.48 -21.46 -12.10
C TYR A 487 22.12 -21.67 -11.41
N ALA A 488 21.96 -22.75 -10.65
CA ALA A 488 20.75 -23.03 -9.87
C ALA A 488 20.47 -21.94 -8.81
N GLU A 489 21.50 -21.46 -8.10
CA GLU A 489 21.36 -20.36 -7.13
C GLU A 489 20.85 -19.06 -7.79
N ARG A 490 21.28 -18.76 -9.04
CA ARG A 490 20.79 -17.60 -9.80
C ARG A 490 19.35 -17.75 -10.28
N HIS A 491 18.91 -18.98 -10.52
CA HIS A 491 17.59 -19.30 -11.08
C HIS A 491 16.59 -19.74 -10.01
N GLY A 492 16.88 -19.44 -8.74
CA GLY A 492 15.95 -19.61 -7.64
C GLY A 492 15.79 -21.06 -7.15
N GLY A 493 16.91 -21.75 -6.92
CA GLY A 493 16.92 -23.01 -6.17
C GLY A 493 16.26 -22.92 -4.79
#